data_AF-A0A6A7AIK9-F1
#
_entry.id   AF-A0A6A7AIK9-F1
#
_cell.length_a   1.000
_cell.length_b   1.000
_cell.length_c   1.000
_cell.angle_alpha   90.00
_cell.angle_beta   90.00
_cell.angle_gamma   90.00
#
_symmetry.space_group_name_H-M   'P 1'
#
loop_
_entity.id
_entity.type
_entity.pdbx_description
1 polymer ?
#
loop_
_entity_poly.entity_id
_entity_poly.type
_entity_poly.pdbx_seq_one_letter_code
_entity_poly.pdbx_strand_id
1 'polypeptide(L)'
;MQEQHKYSHVNHNEEHYADSSTEVESLAGGEKQWTAGDYHTTSQRSNRRILCPPLLAALRWVLVIGLQLSIIGLLARDQGLLDSTRWKGRSTSVHQVGGDITGWGPQMPTQITKFEINQTFAPYNTSEFFKPEVLRAWNELMPIGMGFQQIPDPPLYNDLPTPIVWPNATVYTTSMTHQLHCLYAVVAVYSGMTSGHELEEDHHWHMIHCFDYMRQAIMCSADMSLEGLETTFPDHNGGSDGWDSKHVCKDPKAVRGWLEGVRAYDDQEIF
;
A
#
# COMPACT_ATOMS: atom_id res chain seq x y z
N MET A 1 -0.16 10.94 -40.40
CA MET A 1 1.07 11.75 -40.42
C MET A 1 1.50 11.87 -38.97
N GLN A 2 2.59 11.19 -38.58
CA GLN A 2 3.04 11.13 -37.18
C GLN A 2 3.72 12.43 -36.80
N GLU A 3 3.19 13.16 -35.81
CA GLU A 3 3.90 14.26 -35.16
C GLU A 3 4.68 13.74 -33.96
N GLN A 4 6.00 13.73 -34.09
CA GLN A 4 6.94 13.55 -33.00
C GLN A 4 7.01 14.86 -32.20
N HIS A 5 6.56 14.84 -30.94
CA HIS A 5 6.73 15.99 -30.05
C HIS A 5 8.19 16.12 -29.65
N LYS A 6 8.84 17.15 -30.19
CA LYS A 6 10.22 17.56 -29.93
C LYS A 6 10.19 18.55 -28.77
N TYR A 7 10.55 18.12 -27.56
CA TYR A 7 10.69 19.03 -26.44
C TYR A 7 11.93 19.90 -26.65
N SER A 8 11.72 21.21 -26.69
CA SER A 8 12.78 22.22 -26.76
C SER A 8 12.55 23.24 -25.66
N HIS A 9 13.65 23.61 -24.99
CA HIS A 9 13.82 24.69 -24.00
C HIS A 9 13.46 24.37 -22.54
N VAL A 10 14.44 23.82 -21.81
CA VAL A 10 14.59 24.08 -20.36
C VAL A 10 15.90 24.82 -20.20
N ASN A 11 15.83 26.07 -19.73
CA ASN A 11 16.98 26.92 -19.49
C ASN A 11 17.59 26.55 -18.13
N HIS A 12 18.88 26.24 -18.13
CA HIS A 12 19.68 26.01 -16.93
C HIS A 12 19.89 27.34 -16.22
N ASN A 13 19.50 27.41 -14.94
CA ASN A 13 20.25 28.03 -13.85
C ASN A 13 19.35 28.09 -12.61
N GLU A 14 19.59 27.20 -11.65
CA GLU A 14 19.61 27.55 -10.23
C GLU A 14 20.21 26.38 -9.45
N GLU A 15 21.35 26.67 -8.84
CA GLU A 15 22.15 25.77 -8.03
C GLU A 15 21.47 25.54 -6.68
N HIS A 16 20.99 24.32 -6.44
CA HIS A 16 20.70 23.84 -5.09
C HIS A 16 21.55 22.61 -4.81
N TYR A 17 22.57 22.82 -3.97
CA TYR A 17 23.40 21.78 -3.39
C TYR A 17 22.55 20.85 -2.52
N ALA A 18 22.36 19.61 -2.95
CA ALA A 18 21.97 18.50 -2.10
C ALA A 18 23.15 17.53 -2.04
N ASP A 19 23.95 17.70 -0.98
CA ASP A 19 25.02 16.80 -0.58
C ASP A 19 24.39 15.53 0.02
N SER A 20 24.39 14.45 -0.75
CA SER A 20 24.34 13.08 -0.23
C SER A 20 24.75 12.14 -1.36
N SER A 21 26.06 11.83 -1.42
CA SER A 21 26.55 10.73 -2.23
C SER A 21 27.34 9.76 -1.37
N THR A 22 26.73 8.60 -1.10
CA THR A 22 27.46 7.42 -0.64
C THR A 22 27.84 6.59 -1.86
N GLU A 23 28.82 7.04 -2.62
CA GLU A 23 29.44 6.25 -3.69
C GLU A 23 30.79 5.72 -3.22
N VAL A 24 30.77 4.49 -2.71
CA VAL A 24 31.93 3.66 -2.41
C VAL A 24 32.44 2.99 -3.69
N GLU A 25 32.94 3.77 -4.64
CA GLU A 25 33.55 3.23 -5.85
C GLU A 25 34.65 4.16 -6.39
N SER A 26 35.77 4.26 -5.67
CA SER A 26 37.01 4.90 -6.20
C SER A 26 38.31 4.35 -5.62
N LEU A 27 38.32 3.16 -5.01
CA LEU A 27 39.55 2.49 -4.55
C LEU A 27 40.07 1.39 -5.48
N ALA A 28 39.58 1.32 -6.72
CA ALA A 28 40.13 0.42 -7.72
C ALA A 28 40.15 1.09 -9.11
N GLY A 29 41.33 1.52 -9.54
CA GLY A 29 41.66 1.68 -10.96
C GLY A 29 41.50 3.10 -11.50
N GLY A 30 42.63 3.77 -11.73
CA GLY A 30 42.67 5.01 -12.50
C GLY A 30 44.04 5.67 -12.49
N GLU A 31 44.97 5.16 -13.32
CA GLU A 31 46.18 5.89 -13.71
C GLU A 31 45.78 7.22 -14.37
N LYS A 32 46.26 8.34 -13.82
CA LYS A 32 46.34 9.61 -14.56
C LYS A 32 47.70 10.25 -14.34
N GLN A 33 48.42 10.33 -15.45
CA GLN A 33 49.81 10.68 -15.62
C GLN A 33 49.97 12.20 -15.71
N TRP A 34 50.79 12.79 -14.82
CA TRP A 34 51.22 14.18 -14.91
C TRP A 34 52.54 14.29 -15.68
N THR A 35 52.70 15.43 -16.35
CA THR A 35 53.65 15.78 -17.40
C THR A 35 55.13 15.69 -17.04
N ALA A 36 55.92 15.34 -18.06
CA ALA A 36 57.34 15.02 -18.03
C ALA A 36 58.26 16.18 -17.61
N GLY A 37 59.24 15.86 -16.76
CA GLY A 37 60.45 16.62 -16.51
C GLY A 37 61.58 15.65 -16.19
N ASP A 38 62.60 15.63 -17.03
CA ASP A 38 63.73 14.70 -17.00
C ASP A 38 64.57 14.80 -15.72
N TYR A 39 64.67 13.71 -14.97
CA TYR A 39 65.88 13.38 -14.19
C TYR A 39 66.06 11.85 -14.16
N HIS A 40 67.10 11.37 -14.83
CA HIS A 40 67.59 10.01 -14.72
C HIS A 40 68.17 9.78 -13.32
N THR A 41 67.45 9.05 -12.47
CA THR A 41 68.02 8.41 -11.27
C THR A 41 67.45 7.00 -11.11
N THR A 42 68.32 6.03 -11.36
CA THR A 42 68.40 4.68 -10.80
C THR A 42 67.10 4.06 -10.27
N SER A 43 66.46 3.24 -11.13
CA SER A 43 65.40 2.31 -10.75
C SER A 43 65.93 1.25 -9.78
N GLN A 44 65.68 1.42 -8.48
CA GLN A 44 65.49 0.29 -7.57
C GLN A 44 63.98 0.07 -7.41
N ARG A 45 63.48 -0.90 -8.16
CA ARG A 45 62.10 -1.38 -8.09
C ARG A 45 61.87 -2.06 -6.73
N SER A 46 61.48 -1.30 -5.72
CA SER A 46 60.97 -1.85 -4.46
C SER A 46 59.57 -2.40 -4.73
N ASN A 47 59.51 -3.69 -5.05
CA ASN A 47 58.27 -4.46 -5.02
C ASN A 47 57.82 -4.60 -3.54
N ARG A 48 57.20 -3.55 -2.99
CA ARG A 48 56.33 -3.72 -1.81
C ARG A 48 55.07 -4.43 -2.28
N ARG A 49 55.17 -5.75 -2.42
CA ARG A 49 54.00 -6.63 -2.43
C ARG A 49 53.30 -6.38 -1.10
N ILE A 50 52.16 -5.68 -1.12
CA ILE A 50 51.20 -5.74 -0.03
C ILE A 50 50.63 -7.16 -0.10
N LEU A 51 51.35 -8.10 0.51
CA LEU A 51 50.87 -9.45 0.79
C LEU A 51 49.75 -9.25 1.81
N CYS A 52 48.51 -9.07 1.36
CA CYS A 52 47.37 -9.38 2.20
C CYS A 52 47.47 -10.89 2.46
N PRO A 53 47.76 -11.36 3.69
CA PRO A 53 47.90 -12.77 3.95
C PRO A 53 46.62 -13.50 3.52
N PRO A 54 46.72 -14.72 2.98
CA PRO A 54 45.57 -15.50 2.49
C PRO A 54 44.46 -15.67 3.54
N LEU A 55 44.81 -15.50 4.81
CA LEU A 55 43.93 -15.53 5.97
C LEU A 55 42.95 -14.34 6.01
N LEU A 56 43.37 -13.12 5.63
CA LEU A 56 42.47 -11.96 5.53
C LEU A 56 41.53 -12.08 4.33
N ALA A 57 42.00 -12.65 3.23
CA ALA A 57 41.17 -12.94 2.07
C ALA A 57 40.13 -14.04 2.37
N ALA A 58 40.52 -15.10 3.09
CA ALA A 58 39.60 -16.14 3.54
C ALA A 58 38.57 -15.61 4.55
N LEU A 59 38.99 -14.78 5.52
CA LEU A 59 38.09 -14.14 6.48
C LEU A 59 37.06 -13.24 5.79
N ARG A 60 37.47 -12.50 4.75
CA ARG A 60 36.56 -11.70 3.93
C ARG A 60 35.46 -12.56 3.30
N TRP A 61 35.81 -13.70 2.72
CA TRP A 61 34.81 -14.60 2.11
C TRP A 61 33.89 -15.24 3.14
N VAL A 62 34.39 -15.62 4.32
CA VAL A 62 33.56 -16.12 5.43
C VAL A 62 32.55 -15.05 5.88
N LEU A 63 32.99 -13.79 6.03
CA LEU A 63 32.10 -12.69 6.40
C LEU A 63 31.05 -12.41 5.33
N VAL A 64 31.44 -12.39 4.04
CA VAL A 64 30.51 -12.15 2.93
C VAL A 64 29.48 -13.28 2.82
N ILE A 65 29.91 -14.54 2.88
CA ILE A 65 29.00 -15.68 2.84
C ILE A 65 28.08 -15.69 4.07
N GLY A 66 28.63 -15.42 5.26
CA GLY A 66 27.84 -15.31 6.49
C GLY A 66 26.79 -14.20 6.42
N LEU A 67 27.17 -13.02 5.94
CA LEU A 67 26.24 -11.90 5.74
C LEU A 67 25.18 -12.25 4.68
N GLN A 68 25.58 -12.83 3.56
CA GLN A 68 24.65 -13.24 2.50
C GLN A 68 23.64 -14.27 2.99
N LEU A 69 24.09 -15.29 3.75
CA LEU A 69 23.20 -16.27 4.36
C LEU A 69 22.28 -15.64 5.42
N SER A 70 22.77 -14.64 6.17
CA SER A 70 21.95 -13.90 7.12
C SER A 70 20.86 -13.09 6.41
N ILE A 71 21.20 -12.41 5.30
CA ILE A 71 20.24 -11.66 4.48
C ILE A 71 19.21 -12.61 3.86
N ILE A 72 19.65 -13.73 3.29
CA ILE A 72 18.74 -14.75 2.73
C ILE A 72 17.84 -15.32 3.83
N GLY A 73 18.36 -15.59 5.02
CA GLY A 73 17.57 -16.06 6.16
C GLY A 73 16.55 -15.03 6.66
N LEU A 74 16.93 -13.75 6.70
CA LEU A 74 16.02 -12.66 7.06
C LEU A 74 14.93 -12.48 6.00
N LEU A 75 15.27 -12.52 4.71
CA LEU A 75 14.30 -12.43 3.61
C LEU A 75 13.37 -13.65 3.56
N ALA A 76 13.89 -14.85 3.79
CA ALA A 76 13.07 -16.06 3.83
C ALA A 76 12.14 -16.09 5.06
N ARG A 77 12.52 -15.45 6.17
CA ARG A 77 11.64 -15.21 7.31
C ARG A 77 10.55 -14.18 6.97
N ASP A 78 10.92 -13.06 6.36
CA ASP A 78 9.99 -11.99 5.95
C ASP A 78 8.96 -12.49 4.94
N GLN A 79 9.39 -13.36 4.01
CA GLN A 79 8.52 -14.02 3.02
C GLN A 79 7.73 -15.23 3.58
N GLY A 80 7.84 -15.53 4.88
CA GLY A 80 7.11 -16.62 5.53
C GLY A 80 7.58 -18.05 5.16
N LEU A 81 8.72 -18.20 4.50
CA LEU A 81 9.29 -19.51 4.08
C LEU A 81 9.96 -20.27 5.23
N LEU A 82 10.43 -19.54 6.26
CA LEU A 82 11.06 -20.11 7.46
C LEU A 82 10.12 -20.13 8.67
N ASP A 83 8.81 -20.05 8.44
CA ASP A 83 7.78 -19.97 9.47
C ASP A 83 7.57 -21.34 10.15
N SER A 84 8.61 -21.81 10.84
CA SER A 84 8.54 -22.90 11.79
C SER A 84 7.85 -22.38 13.05
N THR A 85 6.88 -23.14 13.52
CA THR A 85 5.90 -22.91 14.59
C THR A 85 6.44 -22.45 15.96
N ARG A 86 7.74 -22.16 16.11
CA ARG A 86 8.41 -21.93 17.40
C ARG A 86 8.70 -20.47 17.74
N TRP A 87 8.76 -19.56 16.76
CA TRP A 87 8.95 -18.12 16.98
C TRP A 87 8.00 -17.30 16.10
N LYS A 88 6.70 -17.33 16.43
CA LYS A 88 5.76 -16.30 15.97
C LYS A 88 6.10 -14.98 16.67
N GLY A 89 7.11 -14.28 16.16
CA GLY A 89 7.11 -12.83 16.30
C GLY A 89 5.84 -12.33 15.63
N ARG A 90 5.02 -11.58 16.36
CA ARG A 90 3.78 -11.00 15.85
C ARG A 90 4.16 -10.18 14.60
N SER A 91 3.85 -10.66 13.39
CA SER A 91 4.04 -9.83 12.19
C SER A 91 3.02 -8.69 12.29
N THR A 92 3.51 -7.49 12.56
CA THR A 92 2.68 -6.30 12.78
C THR A 92 2.47 -5.58 11.45
N SER A 93 1.25 -5.15 11.16
CA SER A 93 0.96 -4.35 9.95
C SER A 93 1.31 -2.86 10.07
N VAL A 94 2.03 -2.46 11.14
CA VAL A 94 2.39 -1.07 11.47
C VAL A 94 3.04 -0.30 10.31
N HIS A 95 3.88 -0.98 9.51
CA HIS A 95 4.57 -0.36 8.37
C HIS A 95 3.87 -0.58 7.03
N GLN A 96 2.77 -1.32 7.01
CA GLN A 96 1.97 -1.53 5.81
C GLN A 96 1.03 -0.34 5.62
N VAL A 97 0.99 0.25 4.42
CA VAL A 97 0.02 1.30 4.08
C VAL A 97 -1.41 0.79 4.33
N GLY A 98 -2.22 1.60 5.04
CA GLY A 98 -3.56 1.21 5.48
C GLY A 98 -3.59 0.02 6.45
N GLY A 99 -2.45 -0.30 7.09
CA GLY A 99 -2.32 -1.30 8.15
C GLY A 99 -2.78 -0.81 9.51
N ASP A 100 -2.82 -1.72 10.46
CA ASP A 100 -3.15 -1.43 11.85
C ASP A 100 -1.85 -1.17 12.64
N ILE A 101 -1.80 0.00 13.28
CA ILE A 101 -0.66 0.38 14.14
C ILE A 101 -0.77 -0.18 15.56
N THR A 102 -1.96 -0.63 15.96
CA THR A 102 -2.23 -1.05 17.35
C THR A 102 -1.62 -2.41 17.69
N GLY A 103 -1.27 -3.18 16.65
CA GLY A 103 -0.73 -4.54 16.76
C GLY A 103 -1.81 -5.62 16.77
N TRP A 104 -3.08 -5.26 16.56
CA TRP A 104 -4.20 -6.15 16.40
C TRP A 104 -4.23 -6.80 15.01
N GLY A 105 -4.14 -5.98 13.96
CA GLY A 105 -4.24 -6.42 12.58
C GLY A 105 -2.95 -7.06 12.06
N PRO A 106 -3.02 -8.22 11.39
CA PRO A 106 -1.87 -8.86 10.79
C PRO A 106 -1.43 -8.10 9.54
N GLN A 107 -0.18 -8.32 9.13
CA GLN A 107 0.25 -7.94 7.79
C GLN A 107 -0.58 -8.69 6.75
N MET A 108 -1.17 -7.94 5.81
CA MET A 108 -2.01 -8.52 4.76
C MET A 108 -1.19 -8.77 3.49
N PRO A 109 -1.39 -9.87 2.76
CA PRO A 109 -0.81 -10.03 1.44
C PRO A 109 -1.39 -8.98 0.47
N THR A 110 -0.63 -8.64 -0.57
CA THR A 110 -1.02 -7.68 -1.60
C THR A 110 -1.09 -8.33 -2.99
N GLN A 111 -1.94 -7.80 -3.85
CA GLN A 111 -2.09 -8.22 -5.25
C GLN A 111 -2.17 -7.00 -6.18
N ILE A 112 -1.68 -7.14 -7.41
CA ILE A 112 -1.89 -6.14 -8.45
C ILE A 112 -3.31 -6.31 -8.99
N THR A 113 -4.11 -5.24 -8.94
CA THR A 113 -5.49 -5.22 -9.42
C THR A 113 -5.65 -4.15 -10.48
N LYS A 114 -6.32 -4.48 -11.58
CA LYS A 114 -6.81 -3.51 -12.54
C LYS A 114 -8.25 -3.15 -12.17
N PHE A 115 -8.59 -1.87 -12.11
CA PHE A 115 -9.96 -1.46 -11.84
C PHE A 115 -10.82 -1.62 -13.10
N GLU A 116 -12.05 -2.06 -12.92
CA GLU A 116 -13.00 -2.22 -14.03
C GLU A 116 -14.35 -1.69 -13.59
N ILE A 117 -15.05 -1.05 -14.51
CA ILE A 117 -16.39 -0.54 -14.24
C ILE A 117 -17.35 -1.70 -13.96
N ASN A 118 -18.03 -1.64 -12.81
CA ASN A 118 -19.04 -2.62 -12.43
C ASN A 118 -20.34 -1.92 -12.05
N GLN A 119 -21.29 -1.92 -12.98
CA GLN A 119 -22.60 -1.27 -12.85
C GLN A 119 -23.56 -1.99 -11.89
N THR A 120 -23.15 -3.11 -11.27
CA THR A 120 -23.96 -3.80 -10.26
C THR A 120 -24.15 -2.94 -9.01
N PHE A 121 -23.09 -2.24 -8.58
CA PHE A 121 -23.09 -1.51 -7.30
C PHE A 121 -23.64 -0.08 -7.42
N ALA A 122 -23.52 0.52 -8.60
CA ALA A 122 -24.05 1.84 -8.90
C ALA A 122 -24.64 1.85 -10.33
N PRO A 123 -25.88 1.36 -10.51
CA PRO A 123 -26.51 1.29 -11.83
C PRO A 123 -26.76 2.67 -12.43
N TYR A 124 -26.54 2.82 -13.75
CA TYR A 124 -26.90 4.04 -14.47
C TYR A 124 -28.36 4.46 -14.28
N ASN A 125 -29.28 3.50 -14.27
CA ASN A 125 -30.67 3.74 -13.89
C ASN A 125 -30.80 3.66 -12.36
N THR A 126 -30.76 4.82 -11.71
CA THR A 126 -30.78 4.95 -10.24
C THR A 126 -32.01 4.35 -9.57
N SER A 127 -33.14 4.23 -10.27
CA SER A 127 -34.33 3.54 -9.75
C SER A 127 -34.11 2.03 -9.51
N GLU A 128 -33.06 1.45 -10.10
CA GLU A 128 -32.71 0.03 -9.94
C GLU A 128 -31.85 -0.24 -8.71
N PHE A 129 -31.28 0.79 -8.09
CA PHE A 129 -30.36 0.64 -6.95
C PHE A 129 -31.00 -0.13 -5.78
N PHE A 130 -32.29 0.12 -5.51
CA PHE A 130 -33.02 -0.49 -4.41
C PHE A 130 -33.57 -1.89 -4.74
N LYS A 131 -33.23 -2.46 -5.90
CA LYS A 131 -33.63 -3.83 -6.23
C LYS A 131 -32.88 -4.84 -5.33
N PRO A 132 -33.51 -5.95 -4.93
CA PRO A 132 -32.91 -6.92 -4.02
C PRO A 132 -31.54 -7.46 -4.49
N GLU A 133 -31.34 -7.61 -5.81
CA GLU A 133 -30.08 -8.08 -6.37
C GLU A 133 -28.91 -7.10 -6.15
N VAL A 134 -29.16 -5.79 -6.23
CA VAL A 134 -28.14 -4.75 -6.02
C VAL A 134 -27.80 -4.65 -4.53
N LEU A 135 -28.83 -4.60 -3.67
CA LEU A 135 -28.65 -4.57 -2.22
C LEU A 135 -27.93 -5.82 -1.71
N ARG A 136 -28.25 -7.00 -2.26
CA ARG A 136 -27.51 -8.23 -1.94
C ARG A 136 -26.05 -8.15 -2.37
N ALA A 137 -25.75 -7.61 -3.56
CA ALA A 137 -24.37 -7.45 -4.00
C ALA A 137 -23.57 -6.57 -3.02
N TRP A 138 -24.17 -5.49 -2.52
CA TRP A 138 -23.56 -4.66 -1.47
C TRP A 138 -23.33 -5.40 -0.16
N ASN A 139 -24.31 -6.17 0.32
CA ASN A 139 -24.14 -7.03 1.51
C ASN A 139 -23.01 -8.06 1.30
N GLU A 140 -22.90 -8.62 0.10
CA GLU A 140 -21.85 -9.57 -0.25
C GLU A 140 -20.45 -8.93 -0.27
N LEU A 141 -20.30 -7.60 -0.33
CA LEU A 141 -18.99 -6.94 -0.16
C LEU A 141 -18.53 -6.93 1.30
N MET A 142 -19.48 -6.88 2.25
CA MET A 142 -19.18 -6.89 3.68
C MET A 142 -18.76 -8.30 4.15
N PRO A 143 -17.75 -8.42 5.02
CA PRO A 143 -17.48 -9.66 5.73
C PRO A 143 -18.62 -9.99 6.71
N ILE A 144 -18.80 -11.26 7.05
CA ILE A 144 -19.64 -11.65 8.19
C ILE A 144 -19.11 -10.95 9.46
N GLY A 145 -20.01 -10.34 10.23
CA GLY A 145 -19.71 -9.47 11.37
C GLY A 145 -19.37 -8.03 11.00
N MET A 146 -19.49 -7.68 9.71
CA MET A 146 -19.46 -6.30 9.19
C MET A 146 -18.15 -5.52 9.48
N GLY A 147 -17.09 -6.24 9.86
CA GLY A 147 -15.80 -5.69 10.24
C GLY A 147 -15.69 -5.20 11.69
N PHE A 148 -16.71 -5.45 12.51
CA PHE A 148 -16.61 -5.27 13.96
C PHE A 148 -15.82 -6.43 14.56
N GLN A 149 -14.76 -6.10 15.28
CA GLN A 149 -13.80 -7.04 15.82
C GLN A 149 -13.83 -6.99 17.33
N GLN A 150 -13.96 -8.16 17.95
CA GLN A 150 -13.81 -8.30 19.39
C GLN A 150 -12.33 -8.42 19.73
N ILE A 151 -11.81 -7.50 20.53
CA ILE A 151 -10.41 -7.53 20.97
C ILE A 151 -10.33 -8.19 22.36
N PRO A 152 -9.77 -9.40 22.48
CA PRO A 152 -9.45 -10.00 23.77
C PRO A 152 -8.26 -9.27 24.39
N ASP A 153 -8.31 -9.02 25.70
CA ASP A 153 -7.24 -8.40 26.48
C ASP A 153 -6.69 -7.08 25.86
N PRO A 154 -7.51 -6.01 25.77
CA PRO A 154 -7.11 -4.72 25.20
C PRO A 154 -5.77 -4.13 25.69
N PRO A 155 -5.35 -4.30 26.96
CA PRO A 155 -4.04 -3.82 27.43
C PRO A 155 -2.82 -4.41 26.71
N LEU A 156 -2.98 -5.46 25.90
CA LEU A 156 -1.90 -6.04 25.09
C LEU A 156 -1.62 -5.29 23.78
N TYR A 157 -2.41 -4.27 23.48
CA TYR A 157 -2.35 -3.50 22.24
C TYR A 157 -2.05 -2.04 22.54
N ASN A 158 -1.42 -1.37 21.59
CA ASN A 158 -1.02 0.03 21.73
C ASN A 158 -2.00 0.93 20.98
N ASP A 159 -2.14 2.19 21.40
CA ASP A 159 -2.85 3.23 20.65
C ASP A 159 -4.28 2.84 20.18
N LEU A 160 -4.96 1.96 20.92
CA LEU A 160 -6.37 1.64 20.65
C LEU A 160 -7.23 2.91 20.82
N PRO A 161 -8.17 3.18 19.91
CA PRO A 161 -9.10 4.29 20.07
C PRO A 161 -10.08 4.01 21.21
N THR A 162 -11.02 4.93 21.45
CA THR A 162 -12.15 4.64 22.36
C THR A 162 -13.00 3.51 21.78
N PRO A 163 -13.31 2.45 22.55
CA PRO A 163 -14.09 1.32 22.06
C PRO A 163 -15.54 1.71 21.76
N ILE A 164 -16.14 0.96 20.83
CA ILE A 164 -17.56 1.01 20.55
C ILE A 164 -18.31 0.50 21.78
N VAL A 165 -19.43 1.15 22.13
CA VAL A 165 -20.28 0.72 23.24
C VAL A 165 -20.88 -0.64 22.91
N TRP A 166 -20.39 -1.68 23.59
CA TRP A 166 -20.82 -3.05 23.35
C TRP A 166 -21.01 -3.81 24.68
N PRO A 167 -22.07 -4.63 24.82
CA PRO A 167 -22.26 -5.43 26.03
C PRO A 167 -21.13 -6.46 26.21
N ASN A 168 -20.45 -6.41 27.35
CA ASN A 168 -19.49 -7.44 27.80
C ASN A 168 -18.30 -7.71 26.85
N ALA A 169 -17.99 -6.83 25.91
CA ALA A 169 -16.86 -6.98 25.00
C ALA A 169 -16.22 -5.62 24.68
N THR A 170 -14.95 -5.64 24.33
CA THR A 170 -14.27 -4.47 23.75
C THR A 170 -14.29 -4.64 22.24
N VAL A 171 -15.02 -3.78 21.56
CA VAL A 171 -15.28 -3.90 20.11
C VAL A 171 -14.82 -2.65 19.38
N TYR A 172 -14.24 -2.86 18.20
CA TYR A 172 -13.82 -1.83 17.26
C TYR A 172 -14.27 -2.21 15.86
N THR A 173 -14.42 -1.24 14.97
CA THR A 173 -14.65 -1.51 13.54
C THR A 173 -13.39 -1.22 12.73
N THR A 174 -13.26 -1.83 11.57
CA THR A 174 -12.16 -1.51 10.65
C THR A 174 -12.48 -0.34 9.75
N SER A 175 -11.45 0.48 9.44
CA SER A 175 -11.61 1.58 8.51
C SER A 175 -12.06 1.11 7.12
N MET A 176 -11.60 -0.05 6.64
CA MET A 176 -12.02 -0.57 5.32
C MET A 176 -13.53 -0.82 5.25
N THR A 177 -14.13 -1.49 6.24
CA THR A 177 -15.57 -1.76 6.24
C THR A 177 -16.39 -0.49 6.49
N HIS A 178 -15.88 0.45 7.29
CA HIS A 178 -16.54 1.74 7.47
C HIS A 178 -16.51 2.61 6.20
N GLN A 179 -15.38 2.66 5.48
CA GLN A 179 -15.29 3.33 4.17
C GLN A 179 -16.29 2.75 3.17
N LEU A 180 -16.45 1.42 3.16
CA LEU A 180 -17.40 0.76 2.28
C LEU A 180 -18.86 1.09 2.62
N HIS A 181 -19.21 1.11 3.92
CA HIS A 181 -20.53 1.57 4.38
C HIS A 181 -20.78 3.04 4.03
N CYS A 182 -19.79 3.92 4.20
CA CYS A 182 -19.90 5.33 3.80
C CYS A 182 -20.17 5.46 2.29
N LEU A 183 -19.48 4.68 1.45
CA LEU A 183 -19.72 4.68 0.01
C LEU A 183 -21.13 4.19 -0.32
N TYR A 184 -21.60 3.12 0.31
CA TYR A 184 -22.98 2.64 0.16
C TYR A 184 -23.99 3.74 0.48
N ALA A 185 -23.86 4.41 1.63
CA ALA A 185 -24.76 5.48 2.04
C ALA A 185 -24.81 6.63 1.00
N VAL A 186 -23.64 7.03 0.46
CA VAL A 186 -23.58 8.08 -0.58
C VAL A 186 -24.33 7.65 -1.85
N VAL A 187 -24.13 6.42 -2.31
CA VAL A 187 -24.81 5.91 -3.52
C VAL A 187 -26.31 5.74 -3.28
N ALA A 188 -26.72 5.28 -2.10
CA ALA A 188 -28.12 5.13 -1.71
C ALA A 188 -28.85 6.48 -1.70
N VAL A 189 -28.26 7.49 -1.07
CA VAL A 189 -28.84 8.84 -1.02
C VAL A 189 -28.89 9.47 -2.40
N TYR A 190 -27.83 9.38 -3.20
CA TYR A 190 -27.85 9.85 -4.58
C TYR A 190 -28.97 9.18 -5.39
N SER A 191 -29.06 7.85 -5.31
CA SER A 191 -30.05 7.08 -6.05
C SER A 191 -31.47 7.40 -5.62
N GLY A 192 -31.72 7.59 -4.32
CA GLY A 192 -33.04 7.96 -3.83
C GLY A 192 -33.45 9.36 -4.26
N MET A 193 -32.55 10.35 -4.19
CA MET A 193 -32.81 11.71 -4.69
C MET A 193 -33.19 11.73 -6.17
N THR A 194 -32.52 10.94 -7.02
CA THR A 194 -32.74 10.97 -8.48
C THR A 194 -33.87 10.07 -8.95
N SER A 195 -34.25 9.07 -8.17
CA SER A 195 -35.36 8.14 -8.49
C SER A 195 -36.68 8.48 -7.79
N GLY A 196 -36.66 9.40 -6.82
CA GLY A 196 -37.81 9.71 -5.98
C GLY A 196 -38.11 8.66 -4.91
N HIS A 197 -37.13 7.82 -4.56
CA HIS A 197 -37.23 6.91 -3.42
C HIS A 197 -37.21 7.70 -2.12
N GLU A 198 -37.96 7.23 -1.12
CA GLU A 198 -37.95 7.84 0.21
C GLU A 198 -36.57 7.65 0.85
N LEU A 199 -36.07 8.71 1.48
CA LEU A 199 -34.76 8.72 2.12
C LEU A 199 -34.94 8.67 3.63
N GLU A 200 -34.00 8.06 4.32
CA GLU A 200 -33.93 8.08 5.78
C GLU A 200 -33.81 9.51 6.31
N GLU A 201 -34.34 9.77 7.50
CA GLU A 201 -34.40 11.12 8.06
C GLU A 201 -33.00 11.76 8.22
N ASP A 202 -31.99 10.93 8.49
CA ASP A 202 -30.61 11.37 8.75
C ASP A 202 -29.72 11.41 7.49
N HIS A 203 -30.28 11.17 6.29
CA HIS A 203 -29.53 11.12 5.03
C HIS A 203 -28.59 12.31 4.84
N HIS A 204 -29.01 13.52 5.23
CA HIS A 204 -28.20 14.72 5.13
C HIS A 204 -26.95 14.66 6.01
N TRP A 205 -27.10 14.20 7.26
CA TRP A 205 -25.98 14.05 8.18
C TRP A 205 -25.00 13.00 7.69
N HIS A 206 -25.52 11.84 7.26
CA HIS A 206 -24.71 10.76 6.69
C HIS A 206 -23.91 11.24 5.49
N MET A 207 -24.51 12.00 4.57
CA MET A 207 -23.81 12.54 3.40
C MET A 207 -22.62 13.42 3.76
N ILE A 208 -22.83 14.41 4.65
CA ILE A 208 -21.76 15.34 5.04
C ILE A 208 -20.63 14.61 5.78
N HIS A 209 -20.97 13.67 6.66
CA HIS A 209 -20.01 12.82 7.35
C HIS A 209 -19.21 11.95 6.38
N CYS A 210 -19.90 11.23 5.48
CA CYS A 210 -19.28 10.30 4.54
C CYS A 210 -18.39 11.02 3.52
N PHE A 211 -18.77 12.22 3.05
CA PHE A 211 -17.91 12.99 2.14
C PHE A 211 -16.57 13.34 2.78
N ASP A 212 -16.58 13.86 4.01
CA ASP A 212 -15.32 14.21 4.67
C ASP A 212 -14.51 12.96 5.07
N TYR A 213 -15.18 11.90 5.54
CA TYR A 213 -14.51 10.65 5.87
C TYR A 213 -13.83 10.01 4.64
N MET A 214 -14.53 9.94 3.50
CA MET A 214 -13.96 9.40 2.26
C MET A 214 -12.82 10.27 1.72
N ARG A 215 -12.93 11.60 1.82
CA ARG A 215 -11.82 12.51 1.49
C ARG A 215 -10.56 12.19 2.32
N GLN A 216 -10.73 12.00 3.63
CA GLN A 216 -9.61 11.65 4.51
C GLN A 216 -9.04 10.27 4.20
N ALA A 217 -9.90 9.28 3.91
CA ALA A 217 -9.47 7.94 3.51
C ALA A 217 -8.62 7.95 2.24
N ILE A 218 -9.03 8.70 1.21
CA ILE A 218 -8.29 8.87 -0.05
C ILE A 218 -6.94 9.55 0.19
N MET A 219 -6.90 10.61 1.00
CA MET A 219 -5.64 11.30 1.31
C MET A 219 -4.69 10.44 2.16
N CYS A 220 -5.25 9.56 3.00
CA CYS A 220 -4.48 8.63 3.83
C CYS A 220 -3.88 7.48 3.01
N SER A 221 -4.65 6.92 2.07
CA SER A 221 -4.15 5.87 1.18
C SER A 221 -3.16 6.41 0.15
N ALA A 222 -3.39 7.64 -0.34
CA ALA A 222 -2.57 8.36 -1.30
C ALA A 222 -2.10 7.45 -2.45
N ASP A 223 -3.05 6.81 -3.13
CA ASP A 223 -2.74 5.91 -4.25
C ASP A 223 -2.06 6.70 -5.39
N MET A 224 -0.79 6.40 -5.64
CA MET A 224 0.05 7.06 -6.65
C MET A 224 0.09 6.32 -7.99
N SER A 225 -0.85 5.39 -8.21
CA SER A 225 -0.97 4.68 -9.49
C SER A 225 -1.23 5.67 -10.63
N LEU A 226 -0.54 5.49 -11.77
CA LEU A 226 -0.75 6.34 -12.94
C LEU A 226 -2.03 5.93 -13.67
N GLU A 227 -2.84 6.92 -14.03
CA GLU A 227 -4.08 6.71 -14.78
C GLU A 227 -3.94 7.10 -16.26
N GLY A 228 -4.55 6.27 -17.12
CA GLY A 228 -4.44 6.36 -18.58
C GLY A 228 -5.57 7.17 -19.23
N LEU A 229 -5.63 7.12 -20.57
CA LEU A 229 -6.72 7.70 -21.34
C LEU A 229 -8.06 7.06 -20.93
N GLU A 230 -9.12 7.87 -20.92
CA GLU A 230 -10.48 7.39 -20.69
C GLU A 230 -10.88 6.24 -21.64
N THR A 231 -11.75 5.38 -21.15
CA THR A 231 -12.34 4.27 -21.90
C THR A 231 -13.87 4.27 -21.87
N THR A 232 -14.47 5.08 -20.99
CA THR A 232 -15.90 5.08 -20.68
C THR A 232 -16.56 6.46 -20.81
N PHE A 233 -15.82 7.54 -21.09
CA PHE A 233 -16.42 8.86 -21.20
C PHE A 233 -17.26 8.96 -22.49
N PRO A 234 -18.52 9.45 -22.42
CA PRO A 234 -19.38 9.52 -23.61
C PRO A 234 -18.85 10.42 -24.73
N ASP A 235 -18.08 11.45 -24.38
CA ASP A 235 -17.57 12.46 -25.30
C ASP A 235 -16.12 12.21 -25.75
N HIS A 236 -15.46 11.16 -25.21
CA HIS A 236 -14.06 10.81 -25.46
C HIS A 236 -13.11 12.02 -25.44
N ASN A 237 -13.27 12.90 -24.45
CA ASN A 237 -12.61 14.20 -24.41
C ASN A 237 -11.09 14.16 -24.18
N GLY A 238 -10.47 12.98 -24.10
CA GLY A 238 -9.04 12.83 -23.87
C GLY A 238 -8.62 12.88 -22.40
N GLY A 239 -9.57 12.91 -21.47
CA GLY A 239 -9.33 12.85 -20.03
C GLY A 239 -8.93 11.44 -19.54
N SER A 240 -8.96 11.25 -18.22
CA SER A 240 -8.72 9.96 -17.57
C SER A 240 -9.95 9.55 -16.75
N ASP A 241 -10.32 8.28 -16.82
CA ASP A 241 -11.40 7.68 -16.03
C ASP A 241 -10.90 6.56 -15.10
N GLY A 242 -9.58 6.38 -15.01
CA GLY A 242 -8.93 5.47 -14.07
C GLY A 242 -8.99 3.97 -14.41
N TRP A 243 -9.84 3.50 -15.33
CA TRP A 243 -10.11 2.07 -15.51
C TRP A 243 -8.96 1.26 -16.16
N ASP A 244 -8.01 1.87 -16.86
CA ASP A 244 -6.88 1.13 -17.45
C ASP A 244 -5.69 0.94 -16.47
N SER A 245 -5.81 1.47 -15.25
CA SER A 245 -4.73 1.61 -14.30
C SER A 245 -4.53 0.35 -13.46
N LYS A 246 -3.28 0.11 -13.04
CA LYS A 246 -2.92 -1.01 -12.16
C LYS A 246 -2.56 -0.49 -10.78
N HIS A 247 -3.20 -1.07 -9.77
CA HIS A 247 -3.09 -0.69 -8.37
C HIS A 247 -2.49 -1.82 -7.55
N VAL A 248 -1.79 -1.49 -6.48
CA VAL A 248 -1.32 -2.48 -5.49
C VAL A 248 -2.32 -2.49 -4.34
N CYS A 249 -3.17 -3.51 -4.29
CA CYS A 249 -4.23 -3.63 -3.30
C CYS A 249 -3.90 -4.72 -2.28
N LYS A 250 -4.44 -4.62 -1.07
CA LYS A 250 -4.51 -5.78 -0.16
C LYS A 250 -5.37 -6.87 -0.81
N ASP A 251 -5.02 -8.14 -0.63
CA ASP A 251 -5.83 -9.26 -1.11
C ASP A 251 -7.19 -9.24 -0.37
N PRO A 252 -8.30 -9.00 -1.07
CA PRO A 252 -9.61 -8.88 -0.44
C PRO A 252 -10.07 -10.18 0.24
N LYS A 253 -9.63 -11.35 -0.25
CA LYS A 253 -9.95 -12.65 0.36
C LYS A 253 -9.22 -12.83 1.68
N ALA A 254 -7.94 -12.46 1.72
CA ALA A 254 -7.14 -12.53 2.95
C ALA A 254 -7.68 -11.55 4.00
N VAL A 255 -8.02 -10.33 3.59
CA VAL A 255 -8.64 -9.32 4.47
C VAL A 255 -9.96 -9.85 5.02
N ARG A 256 -10.88 -10.31 4.17
CA ARG A 256 -12.16 -10.88 4.60
C ARG A 256 -11.99 -12.03 5.58
N GLY A 257 -11.14 -13.02 5.24
CA GLY A 257 -10.93 -14.19 6.08
C GLY A 257 -10.39 -13.82 7.48
N TRP A 258 -9.53 -12.80 7.57
CA TRP A 258 -9.09 -12.28 8.86
C TRP A 258 -10.24 -11.63 9.64
N LEU A 259 -10.96 -10.69 9.02
CA LEU A 259 -12.05 -9.94 9.69
C LEU A 259 -13.14 -10.86 10.21
N GLU A 260 -13.55 -11.83 9.40
CA GLU A 260 -14.52 -12.85 9.81
C GLU A 260 -13.96 -13.74 10.94
N GLY A 261 -12.66 -14.03 10.95
CA GLY A 261 -12.02 -14.86 11.97
C GLY A 261 -12.01 -14.26 13.38
N VAL A 262 -12.11 -12.94 13.51
CA VAL A 262 -12.06 -12.21 14.79
C VAL A 262 -13.28 -11.31 15.04
N ARG A 263 -14.36 -11.59 14.30
CA ARG A 263 -15.62 -10.83 14.34
C ARG A 263 -16.29 -10.85 15.71
N ALA A 264 -17.03 -9.79 16.03
CA ALA A 264 -17.79 -9.66 17.28
C ALA A 264 -19.20 -10.29 17.22
N TYR A 265 -19.76 -10.50 16.03
CA TYR A 265 -21.09 -11.07 15.78
C TYR A 265 -21.20 -11.58 14.33
N ASP A 266 -22.38 -12.07 13.93
CA ASP A 266 -22.57 -12.86 12.70
C ASP A 266 -23.45 -12.19 11.61
N ASP A 267 -23.83 -10.92 11.74
CA ASP A 267 -24.66 -10.28 10.71
C ASP A 267 -23.83 -9.87 9.48
N GLN A 268 -24.51 -9.67 8.36
CA GLN A 268 -23.88 -9.32 7.08
C GLN A 268 -24.79 -8.38 6.27
N GLU A 269 -25.14 -7.23 6.86
CA GLU A 269 -26.04 -6.24 6.25
C GLU A 269 -25.39 -4.86 6.24
N ILE A 270 -25.16 -4.31 5.04
CA ILE A 270 -24.52 -2.99 4.91
C ILE A 270 -25.48 -1.81 5.14
N PHE A 271 -26.79 -2.11 5.12
CA PHE A 271 -27.91 -1.19 5.24
C PHE A 271 -28.73 -1.48 6.50
#